data_AF-A0A371PAB2-F1
#
_entry.id   AF-A0A371PAB2-F1
#
_cell.length_a   1.000
_cell.length_b   1.000
_cell.length_c   1.000
_cell.angle_alpha   90.00
_cell.angle_beta   90.00
_cell.angle_gamma   90.00
#
_symmetry.space_group_name_H-M   'P 1'
#
loop_
_entity.id
_entity.type
_entity.pdbx_description
1 polymer ?
#
loop_
_entity_poly.entity_id
_entity_poly.type
_entity_poly.pdbx_seq_one_letter_code
_entity_poly.pdbx_strand_id
1 'polypeptide(L)'
;MRTGMRLLTLAVAFAVFLVGGVVGFNLLTAGTGETAPATPGCKDEVIAAGSPIPSNVVTINVFNASARSGLANRAQLDLQKNGFRGGQIGNSESATKPRRVAILTNDPNDPRVALVASQFKDKVQYAAPDISVADGIVVVVGDEYRGVKTDATTSTTSDKDITVCVPVVPAVPAA
;
A
#
# COMPACT_ATOMS: atom_id res chain seq x y z
N MET A 1 -18.31 -8.77 58.38
CA MET A 1 -18.28 -7.58 57.50
C MET A 1 -17.43 -7.76 56.22
N ARG A 2 -16.21 -8.30 56.26
CA ARG A 2 -15.32 -8.39 55.08
C ARG A 2 -15.83 -9.30 53.94
N THR A 3 -16.50 -10.41 54.27
CA THR A 3 -17.02 -11.36 53.25
C THR A 3 -18.26 -10.82 52.53
N GLY A 4 -19.14 -10.10 53.23
CA GLY A 4 -20.32 -9.46 52.64
C GLY A 4 -19.96 -8.35 51.65
N MET A 5 -18.92 -7.55 51.96
CA MET A 5 -18.42 -6.52 51.05
C MET A 5 -17.83 -7.12 49.76
N ARG A 6 -17.13 -8.27 49.87
CA ARG A 6 -16.56 -8.97 48.71
C ARG A 6 -17.62 -9.55 47.78
N LEU A 7 -18.67 -10.14 48.35
CA LEU A 7 -19.81 -10.65 47.58
C LEU A 7 -20.56 -9.51 46.88
N LEU A 8 -20.72 -8.36 47.55
CA LEU A 8 -21.33 -7.18 46.95
C LEU A 8 -20.50 -6.65 45.76
N THR A 9 -19.18 -6.51 45.92
CA THR A 9 -18.31 -6.03 44.83
C THR A 9 -18.30 -6.98 43.64
N LEU A 10 -18.30 -8.30 43.87
CA LEU A 10 -18.36 -9.29 42.78
C LEU A 10 -19.71 -9.26 42.07
N ALA A 11 -20.81 -9.13 42.80
CA ALA A 11 -22.14 -9.00 42.22
C ALA A 11 -22.27 -7.74 41.35
N VAL A 12 -21.74 -6.61 41.83
CA VAL A 12 -21.74 -5.35 41.08
C VAL A 12 -20.85 -5.45 39.83
N ALA A 13 -19.64 -5.98 39.95
CA ALA A 13 -18.74 -6.17 38.81
C ALA A 13 -19.35 -7.09 37.74
N PHE A 14 -20.02 -8.17 38.17
CA PHE A 14 -20.72 -9.08 37.27
C PHE A 14 -21.89 -8.40 36.56
N ALA A 15 -22.68 -7.60 37.27
CA ALA A 15 -23.78 -6.84 36.67
C ALA A 15 -23.26 -5.82 35.63
N VAL A 16 -22.18 -5.09 35.94
CA VAL A 16 -21.56 -4.14 35.00
C VAL A 16 -21.04 -4.87 33.75
N PHE A 17 -20.43 -6.04 33.91
CA PHE A 17 -19.94 -6.85 32.79
C PHE A 17 -21.08 -7.30 31.86
N LEU A 18 -22.19 -7.77 32.42
CA LEU A 18 -23.35 -8.19 31.63
C LEU A 18 -23.98 -7.02 30.87
N VAL A 19 -24.16 -5.87 31.52
CA VAL A 19 -24.71 -4.67 30.88
C VAL A 19 -23.78 -4.19 29.75
N GLY A 20 -22.47 -4.12 30.00
CA GLY A 20 -21.48 -3.74 28.99
C GLY A 20 -21.47 -4.70 27.80
N GLY A 21 -21.57 -6.02 28.05
CA GLY A 21 -21.63 -7.04 27.00
C GLY A 21 -22.88 -6.91 26.13
N VAL A 22 -24.05 -6.68 26.72
CA VAL A 22 -25.31 -6.50 25.97
C VAL A 22 -25.29 -5.21 25.16
N VAL A 23 -24.81 -4.10 25.74
CA VAL A 23 -24.71 -2.82 25.01
C VAL A 23 -23.69 -2.92 23.88
N GLY A 24 -22.52 -3.49 24.14
CA GLY A 24 -21.49 -3.71 23.13
C GLY A 24 -21.98 -4.61 21.99
N PHE A 25 -22.69 -5.69 22.31
CA PHE A 25 -23.27 -6.57 21.29
C PHE A 25 -24.32 -5.83 20.44
N ASN A 26 -25.23 -5.08 21.06
CA ASN A 26 -26.21 -4.29 20.31
C ASN A 26 -25.57 -3.23 19.42
N LEU A 27 -24.47 -2.59 19.85
CA LEU A 27 -23.73 -1.63 19.02
C LEU A 27 -22.98 -2.32 17.87
N LEU A 28 -22.43 -3.51 18.10
CA LEU A 28 -21.78 -4.32 17.06
C LEU A 28 -22.78 -4.84 16.03
N THR A 29 -24.02 -5.15 16.44
CA THR A 29 -25.07 -5.68 15.56
C THR A 29 -26.04 -4.61 15.06
N ALA A 30 -25.94 -3.38 15.54
CA ALA A 30 -26.67 -2.26 14.97
C ALA A 30 -26.15 -2.08 13.54
N GLY A 31 -26.96 -2.50 12.56
CA GLY A 31 -26.57 -2.48 11.15
C GLY A 31 -26.07 -1.09 10.77
N THR A 32 -24.86 -1.02 10.24
CA THR A 32 -24.40 0.16 9.52
C THR A 32 -25.33 0.30 8.32
N GLY A 33 -26.06 1.43 8.25
CA GLY A 33 -27.11 1.66 7.26
C GLY A 33 -26.74 1.21 5.85
N GLU A 34 -27.76 0.70 5.15
CA GLU A 34 -27.74 0.17 3.78
C GLU A 34 -26.55 0.61 2.93
N THR A 35 -25.69 -0.35 2.58
CA THR A 35 -24.71 -0.18 1.52
C THR A 35 -25.47 0.15 0.24
N ALA A 36 -25.47 1.42 -0.15
CA ALA A 36 -25.96 1.84 -1.46
C ALA A 36 -25.29 0.95 -2.53
N PRO A 37 -26.03 0.45 -3.53
CA PRO A 37 -25.47 -0.44 -4.53
C PRO A 37 -24.28 0.25 -5.18
N ALA A 38 -23.13 -0.45 -5.20
CA ALA A 38 -21.91 0.00 -5.82
C ALA A 38 -22.17 0.22 -7.32
N THR A 39 -22.48 1.47 -7.67
CA THR A 39 -22.50 1.90 -9.07
C THR A 39 -21.05 1.82 -9.56
N PRO A 40 -20.75 1.20 -10.72
CA PRO A 40 -19.37 1.07 -11.20
C PRO A 40 -18.71 2.45 -11.27
N GLY A 41 -17.74 2.67 -10.38
CA GLY A 41 -17.17 3.98 -10.13
C GLY A 41 -16.19 4.46 -11.21
N CYS A 42 -15.93 3.67 -12.25
CA CYS A 42 -14.97 4.00 -13.29
C CYS A 42 -15.48 3.72 -14.68
N LYS A 43 -14.99 4.50 -15.64
CA LYS A 43 -14.90 4.11 -17.04
C LYS A 43 -13.47 3.66 -17.34
N ASP A 44 -13.34 2.61 -18.14
CA ASP A 44 -12.05 2.18 -18.68
C ASP A 44 -11.62 3.18 -19.75
N GLU A 45 -10.52 3.90 -19.49
CA GLU A 45 -9.92 4.83 -20.43
C GLU A 45 -8.58 4.24 -20.93
N VAL A 46 -8.41 4.21 -22.25
CA VAL A 46 -7.18 3.74 -22.87
C VAL A 46 -6.21 4.92 -22.91
N ILE A 47 -5.19 4.88 -22.08
CA ILE A 47 -4.05 5.79 -22.17
C ILE A 47 -3.17 5.32 -23.31
N ALA A 48 -3.18 6.07 -24.41
CA ALA A 48 -2.40 5.77 -25.60
C ALA A 48 -0.88 5.84 -25.31
N ALA A 49 -0.11 5.03 -26.01
CA ALA A 49 1.33 5.14 -26.14
C ALA A 49 1.71 6.60 -26.45
N GLY A 50 2.65 7.14 -25.68
CA GLY A 50 3.05 8.54 -25.69
C GLY A 50 2.44 9.38 -24.56
N SER A 51 1.54 8.82 -23.75
CA SER A 51 0.92 9.53 -22.63
C SER A 51 1.72 9.37 -21.32
N PRO A 52 1.71 10.38 -20.44
CA PRO A 52 2.40 10.32 -19.16
C PRO A 52 1.71 9.34 -18.19
N ILE A 53 2.44 8.36 -17.67
CA ILE A 53 2.04 7.59 -16.49
C ILE A 53 2.50 8.37 -15.27
N PRO A 54 1.58 8.93 -14.47
CA PRO A 54 1.96 9.57 -13.21
C PRO A 54 2.32 8.50 -12.16
N SER A 55 3.25 8.84 -11.26
CA SER A 55 3.65 7.94 -10.16
C SER A 55 2.48 7.50 -9.28
N ASN A 56 1.43 8.32 -9.18
CA ASN A 56 0.27 8.11 -8.29
C ASN A 56 -0.65 6.99 -8.72
N VAL A 57 -0.44 6.36 -9.88
CA VAL A 57 -1.15 5.12 -10.28
C VAL A 57 -0.29 3.87 -10.10
N VAL A 58 0.98 4.03 -9.71
CA VAL A 58 1.93 2.92 -9.53
C VAL A 58 2.01 2.54 -8.05
N THR A 59 1.60 1.32 -7.73
CA THR A 59 1.77 0.72 -6.39
C THR A 59 3.15 0.06 -6.27
N ILE A 60 3.82 0.31 -5.15
CA ILE A 60 5.13 -0.27 -4.83
C ILE A 60 5.06 -1.12 -3.57
N ASN A 61 5.62 -2.32 -3.64
CA ASN A 61 5.79 -3.22 -2.49
C ASN A 61 7.28 -3.22 -2.14
N VAL A 62 7.64 -2.92 -0.89
CA VAL A 62 9.04 -2.77 -0.48
C VAL A 62 9.42 -3.82 0.55
N PHE A 63 10.41 -4.63 0.21
CA PHE A 63 10.92 -5.69 1.07
C PHE A 63 12.37 -5.45 1.48
N ASN A 64 12.67 -5.72 2.74
CA ASN A 64 13.98 -5.51 3.34
C ASN A 64 14.84 -6.78 3.26
N ALA A 65 15.89 -6.78 2.46
CA ALA A 65 16.90 -7.84 2.44
C ALA A 65 18.14 -7.51 3.31
N SER A 66 18.09 -6.40 4.06
CA SER A 66 19.19 -5.90 4.89
C SER A 66 19.03 -6.26 6.37
N ALA A 67 20.11 -6.13 7.14
CA ALA A 67 20.05 -6.22 8.61
C ALA A 67 19.49 -4.94 9.28
N ARG A 68 19.23 -3.88 8.51
CA ARG A 68 18.84 -2.56 9.04
C ARG A 68 17.33 -2.51 9.29
N SER A 69 16.94 -2.39 10.56
CA SER A 69 15.53 -2.31 10.95
C SER A 69 14.83 -1.06 10.37
N GLY A 70 13.61 -1.25 9.89
CA GLY A 70 12.77 -0.19 9.34
C GLY A 70 13.23 0.37 7.99
N LEU A 71 14.20 -0.26 7.31
CA LEU A 71 14.71 0.23 6.04
C LEU A 71 13.65 0.23 4.94
N ALA A 72 12.88 -0.85 4.81
CA ALA A 72 11.80 -0.94 3.82
C ALA A 72 10.72 0.12 4.04
N ASN A 73 10.30 0.35 5.30
CA ASN A 73 9.33 1.39 5.61
C ASN A 73 9.84 2.80 5.23
N ARG A 74 11.10 3.12 5.54
CA ARG A 74 11.69 4.40 5.13
C ARG A 74 11.76 4.55 3.62
N ALA A 75 12.20 3.50 2.91
CA ALA A 75 12.25 3.51 1.46
C ALA A 75 10.86 3.68 0.82
N GLN A 76 9.83 3.02 1.37
CA GLN A 76 8.45 3.21 0.92
C GLN A 76 7.97 4.64 1.15
N LEU A 77 8.17 5.22 2.34
CA LEU A 77 7.79 6.60 2.63
C LEU A 77 8.48 7.59 1.68
N ASP A 78 9.74 7.36 1.37
CA ASP A 78 10.49 8.21 0.45
C ASP A 78 9.96 8.11 -0.99
N LEU A 79 9.59 6.91 -1.45
CA LEU A 79 8.92 6.74 -2.74
C LEU A 79 7.50 7.34 -2.73
N GLN A 80 6.76 7.24 -1.62
CA GLN A 80 5.45 7.88 -1.50
C GLN A 80 5.53 9.41 -1.57
N LYS A 81 6.60 10.02 -1.03
CA LYS A 81 6.86 11.47 -1.23
C LYS A 81 7.06 11.83 -2.69
N ASN A 82 7.62 10.92 -3.48
CA ASN A 82 7.73 11.04 -4.93
C ASN A 82 6.42 10.66 -5.65
N GLY A 83 5.32 10.51 -4.91
CA GLY A 83 3.98 10.36 -5.44
C GLY A 83 3.56 8.94 -5.77
N PHE A 84 4.29 7.90 -5.35
CA PHE A 84 3.89 6.51 -5.56
C PHE A 84 2.86 6.03 -4.52
N ARG A 85 2.05 5.01 -4.86
CA ARG A 85 1.16 4.36 -3.89
C ARG A 85 1.92 3.32 -3.09
N GLY A 86 1.77 3.34 -1.77
CA GLY A 86 2.36 2.31 -0.92
C GLY A 86 1.55 1.03 -0.96
N GLY A 87 2.22 -0.09 -1.17
CA GLY A 87 1.68 -1.44 -1.01
C GLY A 87 2.22 -2.11 0.24
N GLN A 88 2.59 -3.38 0.09
CA GLN A 88 3.11 -4.23 1.16
C GLN A 88 4.52 -3.82 1.58
N ILE A 89 4.77 -3.89 2.89
CA ILE A 89 6.09 -3.70 3.50
C ILE A 89 6.44 -4.95 4.29
N GLY A 90 7.66 -5.46 4.15
CA GLY A 90 8.10 -6.61 4.93
C GLY A 90 9.61 -6.85 4.88
N ASN A 91 10.03 -7.97 5.45
CA ASN A 91 11.35 -8.53 5.20
C ASN A 91 11.33 -9.35 3.91
N SER A 92 12.43 -9.36 3.18
CA SER A 92 12.52 -10.08 1.91
C SER A 92 12.70 -11.57 2.15
N GLU A 93 11.79 -12.36 1.59
CA GLU A 93 11.93 -13.82 1.44
C GLU A 93 12.52 -14.21 0.07
N SER A 94 12.80 -13.22 -0.79
CA SER A 94 13.43 -13.43 -2.10
C SER A 94 14.82 -14.03 -1.95
N ALA A 95 15.18 -14.89 -2.90
CA ALA A 95 16.56 -15.31 -3.10
C ALA A 95 17.46 -14.13 -3.52
N THR A 96 16.87 -13.08 -4.10
CA THR A 96 17.57 -11.87 -4.52
C THR A 96 17.95 -11.01 -3.32
N LYS A 97 19.25 -10.93 -3.04
CA LYS A 97 19.83 -10.11 -1.96
C LYS A 97 20.73 -9.02 -2.53
N PRO A 98 20.16 -7.92 -3.04
CA PRO A 98 20.97 -6.85 -3.63
C PRO A 98 21.75 -6.15 -2.51
N ARG A 99 22.97 -5.68 -2.81
CA ARG A 99 23.70 -4.80 -1.87
C ARG A 99 22.97 -3.47 -1.66
N ARG A 100 22.33 -2.94 -2.71
CA ARG A 100 21.70 -1.60 -2.72
C ARG A 100 20.19 -1.66 -2.92
N VAL A 101 19.75 -1.95 -4.14
CA VAL A 101 18.34 -2.10 -4.49
C VAL A 101 18.19 -3.03 -5.69
N ALA A 102 17.14 -3.84 -5.69
CA ALA A 102 16.68 -4.59 -6.85
C ALA A 102 15.18 -4.37 -7.07
N ILE A 103 14.74 -4.50 -8.32
CA ILE A 103 13.34 -4.63 -8.68
C ILE A 103 13.13 -6.04 -9.20
N LEU A 104 12.14 -6.74 -8.64
CA LEU A 104 11.75 -8.05 -9.14
C LEU A 104 10.75 -7.88 -10.28
N THR A 105 11.12 -8.26 -11.49
CA THR A 105 10.30 -8.11 -12.70
C THR A 105 10.73 -9.10 -13.78
N ASN A 106 9.78 -9.54 -14.60
CA ASN A 106 10.05 -10.27 -15.83
C ASN A 106 10.22 -9.35 -17.05
N ASP A 107 9.80 -8.09 -16.93
CA ASP A 107 9.92 -7.07 -17.97
C ASP A 107 10.61 -5.81 -17.42
N PRO A 108 11.95 -5.71 -17.56
CA PRO A 108 12.69 -4.51 -17.18
C PRO A 108 12.38 -3.28 -18.05
N ASN A 109 11.76 -3.48 -19.23
CA ASN A 109 11.40 -2.40 -20.15
C ASN A 109 9.99 -1.86 -19.88
N ASP A 110 9.27 -2.39 -18.89
CA ASP A 110 7.98 -1.82 -18.46
C ASP A 110 8.22 -0.36 -18.02
N PRO A 111 7.51 0.62 -18.60
CA PRO A 111 7.71 2.03 -18.25
C PRO A 111 7.45 2.31 -16.76
N ARG A 112 6.56 1.56 -16.10
CA ARG A 112 6.33 1.68 -14.66
C ARG A 112 7.57 1.22 -13.87
N VAL A 113 8.23 0.15 -14.31
CA VAL A 113 9.50 -0.32 -13.72
C VAL A 113 10.60 0.69 -13.94
N ALA A 114 10.73 1.24 -15.14
CA ALA A 114 11.69 2.29 -15.44
C ALA A 114 11.45 3.55 -14.59
N LEU A 115 10.18 3.95 -14.40
CA LEU A 115 9.79 5.06 -13.54
C LEU A 115 10.21 4.82 -12.08
N VAL A 116 9.91 3.66 -11.51
CA VAL A 116 10.35 3.28 -10.14
C VAL A 116 11.87 3.23 -10.05
N ALA A 117 12.55 2.64 -11.05
CA ALA A 117 14.00 2.54 -11.06
C ALA A 117 14.70 3.91 -11.10
N SER A 118 14.10 4.88 -11.80
CA SER A 118 14.65 6.24 -11.93
C SER A 118 14.67 7.02 -10.61
N GLN A 119 13.85 6.62 -9.63
CA GLN A 119 13.73 7.27 -8.32
C GLN A 119 14.98 7.06 -7.46
N PHE A 120 15.65 5.92 -7.62
CA PHE A 120 16.78 5.57 -6.75
C PHE A 120 18.03 6.34 -7.13
N LYS A 121 18.84 6.69 -6.12
CA LYS A 121 20.17 7.30 -6.31
C LYS A 121 21.19 6.32 -6.90
N ASP A 122 21.00 5.03 -6.64
CA ASP A 122 21.88 3.95 -7.04
C ASP A 122 21.38 3.21 -8.27
N LYS A 123 22.30 2.49 -8.93
CA LYS A 123 21.95 1.56 -10.00
C LYS A 123 21.10 0.41 -9.46
N VAL A 124 19.93 0.23 -10.05
CA VAL A 124 18.96 -0.83 -9.73
C VAL A 124 19.38 -2.13 -10.41
N GLN A 125 19.29 -3.23 -9.67
CA GLN A 125 19.42 -4.59 -10.20
C GLN A 125 18.05 -5.14 -10.58
N TYR A 126 17.98 -5.98 -11.60
CA TYR A 126 16.74 -6.66 -11.98
C TYR A 126 16.89 -8.15 -11.76
N ALA A 127 15.85 -8.77 -11.21
CA ALA A 127 15.79 -10.21 -10.99
C ALA A 127 14.38 -10.71 -11.28
N ALA A 128 14.24 -12.00 -11.55
CA ALA A 128 12.93 -12.61 -11.74
C ALA A 128 12.10 -12.54 -10.44
N PRO A 129 10.77 -12.35 -10.52
CA PRO A 129 9.90 -12.42 -9.35
C PRO A 129 9.88 -13.82 -8.74
N ASP A 130 10.23 -13.89 -7.46
CA ASP A 130 10.16 -15.08 -6.62
C ASP A 130 9.33 -14.87 -5.34
N ILE A 131 8.83 -13.65 -5.13
CA ILE A 131 7.84 -13.30 -4.10
C ILE A 131 6.50 -13.07 -4.77
N SER A 132 5.44 -13.68 -4.24
CA SER A 132 4.06 -13.44 -4.69
C SER A 132 3.47 -12.23 -3.97
N VAL A 133 3.06 -11.22 -4.74
CA VAL A 133 2.30 -10.05 -4.27
C VAL A 133 1.04 -9.90 -5.12
N ALA A 134 -0.03 -9.37 -4.52
CA ALA A 134 -1.32 -9.26 -5.22
C ALA A 134 -1.23 -8.33 -6.45
N ASP A 135 -0.61 -7.16 -6.29
CA ASP A 135 -0.43 -6.16 -7.35
C ASP A 135 0.76 -5.25 -7.03
N GLY A 136 1.34 -4.63 -8.06
CA GLY A 136 2.37 -3.59 -7.93
C GLY A 136 3.81 -4.07 -8.14
N ILE A 137 4.75 -3.12 -8.14
CA ILE A 137 6.17 -3.37 -8.41
C ILE A 137 6.87 -3.76 -7.11
N VAL A 138 7.60 -4.88 -7.13
CA VAL A 138 8.35 -5.36 -5.96
C VAL A 138 9.75 -4.77 -5.96
N VAL A 139 10.08 -4.04 -4.91
CA VAL A 139 11.39 -3.43 -4.65
C VAL A 139 12.02 -4.15 -3.46
N VAL A 140 13.25 -4.64 -3.62
CA VAL A 140 14.05 -5.23 -2.55
C VAL A 140 15.20 -4.29 -2.20
N VAL A 141 15.32 -3.88 -0.93
CA VAL A 141 16.37 -2.97 -0.46
C VAL A 141 17.44 -3.70 0.34
N GLY A 142 18.71 -3.37 0.07
CA GLY A 142 19.89 -3.97 0.70
C GLY A 142 20.57 -3.06 1.73
N ASP A 143 21.61 -3.59 2.39
CA ASP A 143 22.33 -2.89 3.47
C ASP A 143 22.89 -1.53 3.04
N GLU A 144 23.38 -1.43 1.79
CA GLU A 144 23.98 -0.24 1.21
C GLU A 144 22.97 0.68 0.51
N TYR A 145 21.66 0.53 0.75
CA TYR A 145 20.63 1.43 0.21
C TYR A 145 20.87 2.90 0.63
N ARG A 146 20.92 3.81 -0.35
CA ARG A 146 21.23 5.25 -0.15
C ARG A 146 20.03 6.20 -0.31
N GLY A 147 18.82 5.67 -0.48
CA GLY A 147 17.61 6.48 -0.62
C GLY A 147 17.21 6.78 -2.06
N VAL A 148 16.14 7.57 -2.18
CA VAL A 148 15.62 8.11 -3.43
C VAL A 148 16.12 9.53 -3.68
N LYS A 149 16.02 10.00 -4.92
CA LYS A 149 16.27 11.39 -5.30
C LYS A 149 15.07 12.25 -4.87
N THR A 150 15.34 13.44 -4.35
CA THR A 150 14.34 14.41 -3.87
C THR A 150 13.63 15.16 -5.00
N ASP A 151 14.29 15.31 -6.15
CA ASP A 151 13.76 15.96 -7.35
C ASP A 151 13.57 14.94 -8.49
N ALA A 152 13.19 13.72 -8.13
CA ALA A 152 12.97 12.67 -9.12
C ALA A 152 11.74 12.99 -9.99
N THR A 153 11.82 12.68 -11.28
CA THR A 153 10.67 12.80 -12.18
C THR A 153 9.53 11.91 -11.68
N THR A 154 8.37 12.52 -11.39
CA THR A 154 7.17 11.85 -10.88
C THR A 154 6.24 11.36 -11.99
N SER A 155 6.71 11.40 -13.23
CA SER A 155 6.00 10.96 -14.42
C SER A 155 6.97 10.41 -15.46
N THR A 156 6.59 9.34 -16.16
CA THR A 156 7.31 8.85 -17.34
C THR A 156 6.35 8.73 -18.50
N THR A 157 6.83 8.99 -19.71
CA THR A 157 6.08 8.72 -20.94
C THR A 157 6.09 7.22 -21.21
N SER A 158 4.93 6.63 -21.51
CA SER A 158 4.80 5.22 -21.85
C SER A 158 4.98 5.03 -23.36
N ASP A 159 5.78 4.07 -23.83
CA ASP A 159 5.84 3.74 -25.27
C ASP A 159 4.74 2.76 -25.72
N LYS A 160 3.82 2.39 -24.81
CA LYS A 160 2.73 1.43 -25.03
C LYS A 160 1.42 1.90 -24.43
N ASP A 161 0.32 1.43 -25.01
CA ASP A 161 -1.05 1.67 -24.54
C ASP A 161 -1.29 0.99 -23.18
N ILE A 162 -1.90 1.70 -22.24
CA ILE A 162 -2.30 1.17 -20.91
C ILE A 162 -3.76 1.53 -20.64
N THR A 163 -4.58 0.56 -20.25
CA THR A 163 -5.96 0.80 -19.81
C THR A 163 -6.00 1.15 -18.32
N VAL A 164 -6.67 2.24 -17.94
CA VAL A 164 -6.87 2.64 -16.54
C VAL A 164 -8.33 3.03 -16.25
N CYS A 165 -8.74 2.74 -15.02
CA CYS A 165 -10.04 3.02 -14.40
C CYS A 165 -10.07 4.50 -13.97
N VAL A 166 -10.73 5.37 -14.74
CA VAL A 166 -10.88 6.79 -14.38
C VAL A 166 -12.23 7.00 -13.68
N PRO A 167 -12.25 7.60 -12.48
CA PRO A 167 -13.48 7.76 -11.71
C PRO A 167 -14.44 8.75 -12.37
N VAL A 168 -15.70 8.35 -12.52
CA VAL A 168 -16.75 9.22 -13.09
C VAL A 168 -17.23 10.17 -12.00
N VAL A 169 -16.92 11.47 -12.12
CA VAL A 169 -17.50 12.50 -11.26
C VAL A 169 -18.95 12.73 -11.72
N PRO A 170 -19.98 12.40 -10.93
CA PRO A 170 -21.35 12.75 -11.29
C PRO A 170 -21.49 14.28 -11.29
N ALA A 171 -22.01 14.83 -12.38
CA ALA A 171 -22.28 16.26 -12.48
C ALA A 171 -23.24 16.68 -11.35
N VAL A 172 -22.85 17.69 -10.58
CA VAL A 172 -23.74 18.31 -9.58
C VAL A 172 -24.84 19.02 -10.38
N PRO A 173 -26.13 18.65 -10.20
CA PRO A 173 -27.21 19.39 -10.85
C PRO A 173 -27.22 20.83 -10.33
N ALA A 174 -27.24 21.79 -11.24
CA ALA A 174 -27.43 23.19 -10.89
C ALA A 174 -28.79 23.34 -10.19
N ALA A 175 -28.78 23.96 -9.00
CA ALA A 175 -29.96 24.28 -8.20
C ALA A 175 -30.83 25.35 -8.88
#